data_AF-V6LND5-F1
#
_entry.id   AF-V6LND5-F1
#
_cell.length_a   1.000
_cell.length_b   1.000
_cell.length_c   1.000
_cell.angle_alpha   90.00
_cell.angle_beta   90.00
_cell.angle_gamma   90.00
#
_symmetry.space_group_name_H-M   'P 1'
#
loop_
_entity.id
_entity.type
_entity.pdbx_description
1 polymer ?
#
loop_
_entity_poly.entity_id
_entity_poly.type
_entity_poly.pdbx_seq_one_letter_code
_entity_poly.pdbx_strand_id
1 'polypeptide(L)'
;MNSLEDDYMFQENYIIEFPDRIAAIANKDPNFDFDLVFDHTGQSGIFNCSQIKPSKMYFRMFPLPLPTELYTSSDASFYYKNSDVSHIIIIYDPQSPPHVFQDYEEFQLAQAALALNKHPFQYNVLPHGLTPPTRWAPFQLYPQIPLRPRFFEFAQGEDISITKDEQQKQVKDSTKKRIQEIEGQTKKTEKALETEKQKNNKAGQQTSDKQDKLIQQLSELRFKLDQLKNDEDTE
;
A
#
# COMPACT_ATOMS: atom_id res chain seq x y z
N MET A 1 12.99 -45.77 -12.10
CA MET A 1 12.24 -44.50 -12.02
C MET A 1 11.19 -44.69 -10.93
N ASN A 2 11.47 -44.20 -9.73
CA ASN A 2 10.57 -44.33 -8.58
C ASN A 2 9.53 -43.22 -8.66
N SER A 3 8.25 -43.60 -8.65
CA SER A 3 7.08 -42.74 -8.51
C SER A 3 6.99 -42.20 -7.08
N LEU A 4 7.62 -41.06 -6.79
CA LEU A 4 7.81 -40.60 -5.41
C LEU A 4 7.00 -39.34 -5.03
N GLU A 5 6.10 -38.83 -5.86
CA GLU A 5 5.47 -37.52 -5.57
C GLU A 5 3.98 -37.36 -5.96
N ASP A 6 3.21 -38.44 -6.17
CA ASP A 6 1.84 -38.28 -6.71
C ASP A 6 0.71 -38.19 -5.67
N ASP A 7 0.95 -38.44 -4.38
CA ASP A 7 -0.09 -38.36 -3.32
C ASP A 7 0.29 -37.36 -2.21
N TYR A 8 0.59 -36.12 -2.58
CA TYR A 8 0.56 -35.02 -1.62
C TYR A 8 -0.91 -34.71 -1.28
N MET A 9 -1.42 -35.38 -0.24
CA MET A 9 -2.69 -35.01 0.38
C MET A 9 -2.52 -33.63 1.02
N PHE A 10 -3.21 -32.62 0.49
CA PHE A 10 -3.32 -31.33 1.15
C PHE A 10 -4.05 -31.53 2.48
N GLN A 11 -3.37 -31.26 3.59
CA GLN A 11 -3.98 -31.32 4.91
C GLN A 11 -4.88 -30.10 5.10
N GLU A 12 -6.20 -30.33 5.20
CA GLU A 12 -7.15 -29.31 5.58
C GLU A 12 -7.19 -29.19 7.10
N ASN A 13 -6.98 -27.97 7.61
CA ASN A 13 -7.00 -27.67 9.04
C ASN A 13 -8.10 -26.63 9.33
N TYR A 14 -8.79 -26.85 10.44
CA TYR A 14 -9.90 -26.02 10.90
C TYR A 14 -9.66 -25.57 12.33
N ILE A 15 -10.19 -24.40 12.68
CA ILE A 15 -10.34 -24.02 14.09
C ILE A 15 -11.70 -24.48 14.56
N ILE A 16 -11.76 -25.10 15.74
CA ILE A 16 -13.02 -25.51 16.36
C ILE A 16 -13.17 -24.73 17.66
N GLU A 17 -14.24 -23.95 17.77
CA GLU A 17 -14.59 -23.20 18.96
C GLU A 17 -15.63 -23.97 19.77
N PHE A 18 -15.23 -24.38 20.96
CA PHE A 18 -16.10 -25.06 21.92
C PHE A 18 -16.68 -24.08 22.92
N PRO A 19 -17.94 -24.26 23.35
CA PRO A 19 -18.46 -23.57 24.53
C PRO A 19 -17.62 -23.92 25.76
N ASP A 20 -17.50 -22.98 26.70
CA ASP A 20 -16.63 -23.08 27.88
C ASP A 20 -16.76 -24.42 28.61
N ARG A 21 -18.00 -24.92 28.77
CA ARG A 21 -18.28 -26.21 29.41
C ARG A 21 -17.58 -27.38 28.70
N ILE A 22 -17.50 -27.36 27.38
CA ILE A 22 -16.92 -28.43 26.57
C ILE A 22 -15.42 -28.25 26.45
N ALA A 23 -14.95 -27.02 26.26
CA ALA A 23 -13.53 -26.68 26.31
C ALA A 23 -12.90 -27.13 27.64
N ALA A 24 -13.59 -26.94 28.77
CA ALA A 24 -13.12 -27.37 30.09
C ALA A 24 -13.04 -28.90 30.24
N ILE A 25 -13.88 -29.66 29.53
CA ILE A 25 -13.81 -31.13 29.50
C ILE A 25 -12.66 -31.57 28.60
N ALA A 26 -12.57 -31.03 27.39
CA ALA A 26 -11.53 -31.33 26.41
C ALA A 26 -10.12 -31.08 26.96
N ASN A 27 -9.93 -30.00 27.73
CA ASN A 27 -8.63 -29.69 28.35
C ASN A 27 -8.25 -30.64 29.49
N LYS A 28 -9.20 -31.36 30.09
CA LYS A 28 -8.95 -32.26 31.22
C LYS A 28 -8.84 -33.72 30.81
N ASP A 29 -9.49 -34.11 29.71
CA ASP A 29 -9.55 -35.48 29.25
C ASP A 29 -8.63 -35.68 28.04
N PRO A 30 -7.51 -36.41 28.17
CA PRO A 30 -6.63 -36.71 27.04
C PRO A 30 -7.29 -37.62 25.99
N ASN A 31 -8.40 -38.27 26.33
CA ASN A 31 -9.19 -39.10 25.42
C ASN A 31 -10.48 -38.40 24.99
N PHE A 32 -10.50 -37.06 25.04
CA PHE A 32 -11.62 -36.29 24.52
C PHE A 32 -11.83 -36.62 23.04
N ASP A 33 -13.06 -37.01 22.71
CA ASP A 33 -13.42 -37.49 21.39
C ASP A 33 -14.82 -36.95 21.01
N PHE A 34 -15.01 -36.70 19.72
CA PHE A 34 -16.23 -36.10 19.19
C PHE A 34 -16.42 -36.39 17.70
N ASP A 35 -17.69 -36.36 17.30
CA ASP A 35 -18.10 -36.47 15.90
C ASP A 35 -18.76 -35.16 15.42
N LEU A 36 -18.42 -34.76 14.21
CA LEU A 36 -19.12 -33.71 13.46
C LEU A 36 -19.92 -34.36 12.32
N VAL A 37 -21.24 -34.34 12.43
CA VAL A 37 -22.14 -34.84 11.39
C VAL A 37 -22.66 -33.67 10.57
N PHE A 38 -22.05 -33.47 9.40
CA PHE A 38 -22.41 -32.39 8.47
C PHE A 38 -23.78 -32.63 7.83
N ASP A 39 -24.50 -31.53 7.59
CA ASP A 39 -25.68 -31.54 6.74
C ASP A 39 -25.30 -31.53 5.25
N HIS A 40 -26.32 -31.53 4.39
CA HIS A 40 -26.15 -31.49 2.94
C HIS A 40 -25.49 -30.21 2.39
N THR A 41 -25.41 -29.13 3.19
CA THR A 41 -24.76 -27.88 2.80
C THR A 41 -23.25 -27.93 3.05
N GLY A 42 -22.79 -28.82 3.94
CA GLY A 42 -21.42 -28.88 4.40
C GLY A 42 -21.00 -27.70 5.28
N GLN A 43 -21.93 -26.79 5.62
CA GLN A 43 -21.66 -25.59 6.42
C GLN A 43 -22.25 -25.63 7.82
N SER A 44 -23.09 -26.63 8.13
CA SER A 44 -23.66 -26.79 9.45
C SER A 44 -23.90 -28.26 9.76
N GLY A 45 -24.23 -28.58 11.01
CA GLY A 45 -24.47 -29.96 11.38
C GLY A 45 -24.68 -30.17 12.87
N ILE A 46 -24.54 -31.44 13.27
CA ILE A 46 -24.71 -31.89 14.65
C ILE A 46 -23.34 -32.22 15.23
N PHE A 47 -23.10 -31.74 16.45
CA PHE A 47 -21.95 -32.11 17.25
C PHE A 47 -22.35 -33.20 18.25
N ASN A 48 -21.67 -34.34 18.20
CA ASN A 48 -21.84 -35.42 19.16
C ASN A 48 -20.56 -35.62 19.95
N CYS A 49 -20.67 -35.78 21.26
CA CYS A 49 -19.54 -36.09 22.12
C CYS A 49 -20.03 -36.97 23.26
N SER A 50 -19.39 -38.12 23.43
CA SER A 50 -19.85 -39.18 24.34
C SER A 50 -19.85 -38.75 25.81
N GLN A 51 -18.97 -37.82 26.14
CA GLN A 51 -18.74 -37.22 27.46
C GLN A 51 -19.83 -36.21 27.83
N ILE A 52 -20.70 -35.82 26.89
CA ILE A 52 -21.77 -34.85 27.11
C ILE A 52 -23.12 -35.55 26.97
N LYS A 53 -23.78 -35.83 28.09
CA LYS A 53 -25.15 -36.37 28.11
C LYS A 53 -26.06 -35.51 28.99
N PRO A 54 -27.28 -35.15 28.55
CA PRO A 54 -27.80 -35.06 27.19
C PRO A 54 -27.95 -33.58 26.78
N SER A 55 -27.06 -33.07 25.92
CA SER A 55 -27.32 -31.81 25.21
C SER A 55 -27.02 -32.01 23.74
N LYS A 56 -28.06 -31.95 22.91
CA LYS A 56 -27.90 -31.93 21.46
C LYS A 56 -27.28 -30.58 21.09
N MET A 57 -26.03 -30.59 20.67
CA MET A 57 -25.32 -29.39 20.23
C MET A 57 -25.22 -29.39 18.71
N TYR A 58 -25.14 -28.19 18.16
CA TYR A 58 -25.05 -27.96 16.73
C TYR A 58 -23.74 -27.25 16.44
N PHE A 59 -23.35 -27.26 15.18
CA PHE A 59 -22.24 -26.45 14.73
C PHE A 59 -22.59 -25.69 13.48
N ARG A 60 -21.89 -24.57 13.30
CA ARG A 60 -21.89 -23.81 12.05
C ARG A 60 -20.47 -23.45 11.68
N MET A 61 -20.14 -23.65 10.41
CA MET A 61 -18.85 -23.32 9.83
C MET A 61 -18.92 -21.94 9.19
N PHE A 62 -17.90 -21.13 9.45
CA PHE A 62 -17.72 -19.82 8.86
C PHE A 62 -16.34 -19.72 8.23
N PRO A 63 -16.21 -19.16 7.02
CA PRO A 63 -14.95 -18.65 6.52
C PRO A 63 -14.43 -17.56 7.45
N LEU A 64 -13.13 -17.61 7.73
CA LEU A 64 -12.42 -16.59 8.47
C LEU A 64 -12.26 -15.34 7.61
N PRO A 65 -12.40 -14.14 8.20
CA PRO A 65 -12.25 -12.90 7.46
C PRO A 65 -10.79 -12.56 7.20
N LEU A 66 -9.81 -13.28 7.76
CA LEU A 66 -8.39 -13.01 7.56
C LEU A 66 -7.67 -14.32 7.23
N PRO A 67 -6.67 -14.29 6.32
CA PRO A 67 -5.84 -15.44 6.07
C PRO A 67 -5.11 -15.82 7.36
N THR A 68 -5.27 -17.06 7.79
CA THR A 68 -4.64 -17.61 8.99
C THR A 68 -3.72 -18.74 8.56
N GLU A 69 -2.46 -18.71 8.98
CA GLU A 69 -1.46 -19.70 8.59
C GLU A 69 -1.00 -20.47 9.83
N LEU A 70 -0.91 -21.80 9.71
CA LEU A 70 -0.37 -22.66 10.74
C LEU A 70 1.11 -22.95 10.45
N TYR A 71 1.93 -22.77 11.48
CA TYR A 71 3.36 -23.03 11.43
C TYR A 71 3.72 -24.11 12.46
N THR A 72 4.66 -24.97 12.09
CA THR A 72 5.28 -25.92 13.00
C THR A 72 6.75 -25.55 13.24
N SER A 73 7.24 -25.84 14.43
CA SER A 73 8.63 -25.61 14.81
C SER A 73 9.09 -26.72 15.77
N SER A 74 10.33 -27.17 15.60
CA SER A 74 10.95 -28.15 16.51
C SER A 74 11.73 -27.48 17.64
N ASP A 75 12.21 -26.25 17.43
CA ASP A 75 13.15 -25.53 18.30
C ASP A 75 12.74 -24.09 18.62
N ALA A 76 11.56 -23.65 18.15
CA ALA A 76 11.05 -22.28 18.21
C ALA A 76 11.96 -21.21 17.56
N SER A 77 13.01 -21.62 16.83
CA SER A 77 13.92 -20.72 16.13
C SER A 77 13.59 -20.65 14.65
N PHE A 78 13.10 -21.75 14.07
CA PHE A 78 12.64 -21.82 12.69
C PHE A 78 11.20 -22.31 12.61
N TYR A 79 10.40 -21.63 11.79
CA TYR A 79 9.00 -21.93 11.59
C TYR A 79 8.75 -22.36 10.14
N TYR A 80 8.17 -23.54 9.97
CA TYR A 80 7.78 -24.08 8.67
C TYR A 80 6.27 -24.00 8.52
N LYS A 81 5.81 -23.39 7.43
CA LYS A 81 4.37 -23.33 7.13
C LYS A 81 3.86 -24.75 6.91
N ASN A 82 2.80 -25.11 7.64
CA ASN A 82 2.13 -26.40 7.54
C ASN A 82 0.90 -26.29 6.63
N SER A 83 -0.02 -25.38 6.94
CA SER A 83 -1.24 -25.20 6.15
C SER A 83 -1.83 -23.80 6.29
N ASP A 84 -2.77 -23.49 5.41
CA ASP A 84 -3.68 -22.36 5.56
C ASP A 84 -4.95 -22.81 6.28
N VAL A 85 -5.47 -21.96 7.17
CA VAL A 85 -6.75 -22.13 7.85
C VAL A 85 -7.70 -21.08 7.31
N SER A 86 -8.73 -21.55 6.63
CA SER A 86 -9.73 -20.70 5.98
C SER A 86 -11.05 -20.67 6.72
N HIS A 87 -11.31 -21.63 7.62
CA HIS A 87 -12.61 -21.79 8.27
C HIS A 87 -12.49 -22.05 9.76
N ILE A 88 -13.54 -21.62 10.48
CA ILE A 88 -13.79 -21.91 11.88
C ILE A 88 -15.15 -22.58 12.03
N ILE A 89 -15.21 -23.60 12.88
CA ILE A 89 -16.40 -24.35 13.23
C ILE A 89 -16.80 -23.93 14.65
N ILE A 90 -17.96 -23.30 14.80
CA ILE A 90 -18.46 -22.84 16.08
C ILE A 90 -19.50 -23.84 16.58
N ILE A 91 -19.20 -24.52 17.70
CA ILE A 91 -20.11 -25.42 18.38
C ILE A 91 -21.00 -24.62 19.32
N TYR A 92 -22.31 -24.89 19.35
CA TYR A 92 -23.23 -24.15 20.20
C TYR A 92 -24.40 -24.99 20.71
N ASP A 93 -24.96 -24.53 21.82
CA ASP A 93 -26.23 -24.98 22.36
C ASP A 93 -27.35 -24.09 21.79
N PRO A 94 -28.39 -24.63 21.14
CA PRO A 94 -29.44 -23.82 20.52
C PRO A 94 -30.25 -23.02 21.55
N GLN A 95 -30.25 -23.41 22.83
CA GLN A 95 -30.92 -22.66 23.89
C GLN A 95 -30.11 -21.44 24.37
N SER A 96 -28.82 -21.42 24.08
CA SER A 96 -27.88 -20.36 24.45
C SER A 96 -26.89 -20.13 23.31
N PRO A 97 -27.34 -19.54 22.18
CA PRO A 97 -26.47 -19.29 21.05
C PRO A 97 -25.35 -18.29 21.41
N PRO A 98 -24.16 -18.43 20.82
CA PRO A 98 -23.05 -17.51 21.06
C PRO A 98 -23.35 -16.12 20.48
N HIS A 99 -22.83 -15.08 21.14
CA HIS A 99 -23.04 -13.68 20.73
C HIS A 99 -22.57 -13.40 19.29
N VAL A 100 -21.57 -14.15 18.81
CA VAL A 100 -21.06 -14.04 17.44
C VAL A 100 -22.13 -14.26 16.36
N PHE A 101 -23.23 -14.96 16.67
CA PHE A 101 -24.34 -15.11 15.72
C PHE A 101 -25.17 -13.82 15.60
N GLN A 102 -25.34 -13.09 16.70
CA GLN A 102 -25.94 -11.77 16.66
C GLN A 102 -25.05 -10.79 15.88
N ASP A 103 -23.74 -10.78 16.17
CA ASP A 103 -22.78 -9.96 15.42
C ASP A 103 -22.79 -10.33 13.92
N TYR A 104 -22.94 -11.61 13.59
CA TYR A 104 -23.04 -12.09 12.22
C TYR A 104 -24.32 -11.60 11.53
N GLU A 105 -25.48 -11.59 12.21
CA GLU A 105 -26.72 -11.04 11.66
C GLU A 105 -26.59 -9.53 11.38
N GLU A 106 -26.06 -8.78 12.35
CA GLU A 106 -25.78 -7.34 12.18
C GLU A 106 -24.81 -7.09 11.04
N PHE A 107 -23.78 -7.93 10.91
CA PHE A 107 -22.83 -7.91 9.81
C PHE A 107 -23.49 -8.16 8.45
N GLN A 108 -24.36 -9.17 8.34
CA GLN A 108 -25.08 -9.45 7.10
C GLN A 108 -26.00 -8.28 6.69
N LEU A 109 -26.66 -7.64 7.65
CA LEU A 109 -27.50 -6.46 7.39
C LEU A 109 -26.67 -5.26 6.92
N ALA A 110 -25.55 -4.97 7.60
CA ALA A 110 -24.64 -3.90 7.22
C ALA A 110 -24.02 -4.17 5.84
N GLN A 111 -23.62 -5.41 5.55
CA GLN A 111 -23.15 -5.82 4.23
C GLN A 111 -24.22 -5.66 3.14
N ALA A 112 -25.48 -6.05 3.41
CA ALA A 112 -26.57 -5.87 2.46
C ALA A 112 -26.81 -4.39 2.12
N ALA A 113 -26.70 -3.50 3.12
CA ALA A 113 -26.78 -2.05 2.91
C ALA A 113 -25.61 -1.51 2.06
N LEU A 114 -24.39 -2.02 2.25
CA LEU A 114 -23.23 -1.65 1.45
C LEU A 114 -23.25 -2.27 0.03
N ALA A 115 -23.86 -3.44 -0.15
CA ALA A 115 -24.04 -4.09 -1.45
C ALA A 115 -24.85 -3.24 -2.43
N LEU A 116 -25.85 -2.50 -1.93
CA LEU A 116 -26.59 -1.50 -2.70
C LEU A 116 -25.68 -0.40 -3.27
N ASN A 117 -24.54 -0.15 -2.62
CA ASN A 117 -23.54 0.84 -3.02
C ASN A 117 -22.42 0.28 -3.91
N LYS A 118 -22.59 -0.90 -4.52
CA LYS A 118 -21.60 -1.46 -5.47
C LYS A 118 -20.22 -1.61 -4.82
N HIS A 119 -20.10 -2.42 -3.77
CA HIS A 119 -18.83 -2.91 -3.25
C HIS A 119 -18.72 -4.44 -3.50
N PRO A 120 -17.52 -5.04 -3.72
CA PRO A 120 -17.40 -6.48 -3.92
C PRO A 120 -17.56 -7.18 -2.57
N PHE A 121 -18.43 -8.19 -2.48
CA PHE A 121 -18.76 -8.80 -1.20
C PHE A 121 -18.69 -10.32 -1.19
N GLN A 122 -18.10 -10.85 -0.12
CA GLN A 122 -18.17 -12.25 0.27
C GLN A 122 -19.34 -12.43 1.22
N TYR A 123 -20.40 -13.07 0.74
CA TYR A 123 -21.50 -13.52 1.60
C TYR A 123 -21.01 -14.64 2.52
N ASN A 124 -21.58 -14.71 3.72
CA ASN A 124 -21.31 -15.78 4.69
C ASN A 124 -19.87 -15.83 5.24
N VAL A 125 -19.25 -14.70 5.59
CA VAL A 125 -17.96 -14.60 6.31
C VAL A 125 -18.21 -14.28 7.79
N LEU A 126 -17.33 -14.77 8.69
CA LEU A 126 -17.37 -14.40 10.10
C LEU A 126 -17.04 -12.91 10.28
N PRO A 127 -17.79 -12.14 11.09
CA PRO A 127 -17.56 -10.71 11.25
C PRO A 127 -16.28 -10.37 12.01
N HIS A 128 -15.65 -11.33 12.67
CA HIS A 128 -14.50 -11.10 13.56
C HIS A 128 -13.34 -12.00 13.17
N GLY A 129 -12.11 -11.49 13.28
CA GLY A 129 -10.93 -12.34 13.26
C GLY A 129 -10.73 -13.04 14.60
N LEU A 130 -9.78 -13.97 14.64
CA LEU A 130 -9.52 -14.86 15.78
C LEU A 130 -8.98 -14.16 17.02
N THR A 131 -8.44 -12.93 16.87
CA THR A 131 -7.77 -12.21 17.95
C THR A 131 -8.50 -10.90 18.28
N PRO A 132 -8.43 -10.40 19.53
CA PRO A 132 -9.16 -9.19 19.94
C PRO A 132 -8.96 -7.96 19.04
N PRO A 133 -7.75 -7.64 18.54
CA PRO A 133 -7.55 -6.49 17.64
C PRO A 133 -8.23 -6.64 16.27
N THR A 134 -8.63 -7.86 15.89
CA THR A 134 -9.23 -8.17 14.58
C THR A 134 -10.75 -8.24 14.62
N ARG A 135 -11.39 -7.68 15.66
CA ARG A 135 -12.85 -7.56 15.72
C ARG A 135 -13.36 -6.70 14.56
N TRP A 136 -14.49 -7.10 13.96
CA TRP A 136 -15.05 -6.40 12.79
C TRP A 136 -14.05 -6.26 11.62
N ALA A 137 -13.14 -7.22 11.46
CA ALA A 137 -12.06 -7.18 10.46
C ALA A 137 -12.55 -6.80 9.05
N PRO A 138 -13.65 -7.37 8.51
CA PRO A 138 -14.16 -6.98 7.20
C PRO A 138 -14.46 -5.48 7.03
N PHE A 139 -14.84 -4.78 8.11
CA PHE A 139 -15.15 -3.35 8.06
C PHE A 139 -13.96 -2.46 8.46
N GLN A 140 -13.09 -2.95 9.33
CA GLN A 140 -12.00 -2.15 9.90
C GLN A 140 -10.69 -2.27 9.11
N LEU A 141 -10.38 -3.48 8.63
CA LEU A 141 -9.04 -3.82 8.13
C LEU A 141 -9.00 -3.96 6.61
N TYR A 142 -10.13 -4.26 5.98
CA TYR A 142 -10.20 -4.27 4.54
C TYR A 142 -10.34 -2.85 4.03
N PRO A 143 -9.42 -2.37 3.16
CA PRO A 143 -9.67 -1.14 2.44
C PRO A 143 -10.99 -1.34 1.70
N GLN A 144 -11.92 -0.39 1.83
CA GLN A 144 -13.12 -0.36 1.01
C GLN A 144 -12.69 -0.07 -0.41
N ILE A 145 -12.20 -1.09 -1.12
CA ILE A 145 -11.78 -0.97 -2.50
C ILE A 145 -13.04 -0.60 -3.27
N PRO A 146 -13.11 0.59 -3.89
CA PRO A 146 -14.26 0.94 -4.71
C PRO A 146 -14.38 -0.09 -5.85
N LEU A 147 -15.59 -0.63 -6.12
CA LEU A 147 -15.79 -1.66 -7.18
C LEU A 147 -15.30 -1.22 -8.56
N ARG A 148 -15.30 0.09 -8.79
CA ARG A 148 -14.48 0.66 -9.84
C ARG A 148 -13.19 1.06 -9.15
N PRO A 149 -12.06 0.39 -9.42
CA PRO A 149 -10.81 1.10 -9.35
C PRO A 149 -11.08 2.40 -10.11
N ARG A 150 -11.04 3.54 -9.43
CA ARG A 150 -10.73 4.75 -10.17
C ARG A 150 -9.30 4.47 -10.59
N PHE A 151 -9.15 3.88 -11.78
CA PHE A 151 -7.99 4.22 -12.56
C PHE A 151 -7.97 5.74 -12.47
N PHE A 152 -6.97 6.27 -11.78
CA PHE A 152 -6.66 7.66 -11.96
C PHE A 152 -6.73 7.88 -13.46
N GLU A 153 -7.51 8.86 -13.90
CA GLU A 153 -7.37 9.29 -15.29
C GLU A 153 -5.87 9.38 -15.52
N PHE A 154 -5.35 8.74 -16.59
CA PHE A 154 -3.95 8.88 -16.97
C PHE A 154 -3.59 10.32 -16.71
N ALA A 155 -2.64 10.57 -15.80
CA ALA A 155 -2.34 11.92 -15.34
C ALA A 155 -2.32 12.81 -16.57
N GLN A 156 -3.38 13.64 -16.74
CA GLN A 156 -3.53 14.40 -17.96
C GLN A 156 -2.50 15.50 -17.87
N GLY A 157 -1.36 15.26 -18.50
CA GLY A 157 -0.38 16.25 -18.90
C GLY A 157 0.42 16.99 -17.81
N GLU A 158 0.02 16.99 -16.54
CA GLU A 158 0.66 17.90 -15.56
C GLU A 158 1.11 17.26 -14.23
N ASP A 159 0.56 16.10 -13.84
CA ASP A 159 0.93 15.41 -12.58
C ASP A 159 1.82 14.17 -12.79
N ILE A 160 2.41 14.01 -13.96
CA ILE A 160 3.51 13.08 -14.14
C ILE A 160 4.70 13.72 -13.45
N SER A 161 5.06 13.15 -12.30
CA SER A 161 6.36 13.31 -11.64
C SER A 161 7.44 13.67 -12.66
N ILE A 162 7.84 14.93 -12.64
CA ILE A 162 8.85 15.48 -13.54
C ILE A 162 10.06 14.57 -13.41
N THR A 163 10.27 13.72 -14.41
CA THR A 163 11.43 12.85 -14.50
C THR A 163 12.64 13.76 -14.45
N LYS A 164 13.74 13.32 -13.83
CA LYS A 164 14.96 14.13 -13.65
C LYS A 164 15.42 14.82 -14.96
N ASP A 165 15.07 14.25 -16.11
CA ASP A 165 15.32 14.77 -17.45
C ASP A 165 14.59 16.08 -17.79
N GLU A 166 13.34 16.29 -17.33
CA GLU A 166 12.61 17.55 -17.58
C GLU A 166 13.06 18.68 -16.66
N GLN A 167 13.45 18.38 -15.41
CA GLN A 167 14.10 19.36 -14.52
C GLN A 167 15.44 19.81 -15.12
N GLN A 168 16.25 18.89 -15.65
CA GLN A 168 17.48 19.24 -16.38
C GLN A 168 17.19 20.07 -17.64
N LYS A 169 16.10 19.79 -18.37
CA LYS A 169 15.72 20.57 -19.55
C LYS A 169 15.31 22.00 -19.21
N GLN A 170 14.54 22.21 -18.13
CA GLN A 170 14.20 23.56 -17.65
C GLN A 170 15.44 24.33 -17.16
N VAL A 171 16.37 23.67 -16.47
CA VAL A 171 17.63 24.29 -16.05
C VAL A 171 18.46 24.70 -17.27
N LYS A 172 18.59 23.83 -18.28
CA LYS A 172 19.29 24.14 -19.54
C LYS A 172 18.63 25.30 -20.31
N ASP A 173 17.31 25.32 -20.41
CA ASP A 173 16.58 26.41 -21.08
C ASP A 173 16.67 27.75 -20.32
N SER A 174 16.70 27.71 -18.97
CA SER A 174 16.89 28.91 -18.15
C SER A 174 18.32 29.48 -18.26
N THR A 175 19.31 28.60 -18.34
CA THR A 175 20.73 28.95 -18.50
C THR A 175 20.97 29.56 -19.88
N LYS A 176 20.40 28.98 -20.93
CA LYS A 176 20.44 29.54 -22.29
C LYS A 176 19.81 30.94 -22.39
N LYS A 177 18.68 31.17 -21.73
CA LYS A 177 18.05 32.51 -21.69
C LYS A 177 18.95 33.52 -20.97
N ARG A 178 19.58 33.15 -19.86
CA ARG A 178 20.51 34.02 -19.13
C ARG A 178 21.76 34.34 -19.94
N ILE A 179 22.33 33.38 -20.65
CA ILE A 179 23.46 33.61 -21.57
C ILE A 179 23.06 34.62 -22.64
N GLN A 180 21.90 34.44 -23.29
CA GLN A 180 21.42 35.38 -24.32
C GLN A 180 21.21 36.81 -23.77
N GLU A 181 20.70 36.94 -22.56
CA GLU A 181 20.51 38.24 -21.91
C GLU A 181 21.85 38.93 -21.62
N ILE A 182 22.82 38.20 -21.06
CA ILE A 182 24.16 38.73 -20.75
C ILE A 182 24.93 39.07 -22.03
N GLU A 183 24.82 38.27 -23.10
CA GLU A 183 25.38 38.59 -24.41
C GLU A 183 24.76 39.87 -25.00
N GLY A 184 23.45 40.04 -24.85
CA GLY A 184 22.74 41.25 -25.24
C GLY A 184 23.20 42.49 -24.49
N GLN A 185 23.42 42.37 -23.18
CA GLN A 185 23.96 43.45 -22.33
C GLN A 185 25.41 43.77 -22.70
N THR A 186 26.25 42.75 -22.91
CA THR A 186 27.66 42.92 -23.30
C THR A 186 27.78 43.68 -24.61
N LYS A 187 27.00 43.31 -25.64
CA LYS A 187 26.98 44.02 -26.94
C LYS A 187 26.52 45.48 -26.80
N LYS A 188 25.57 45.78 -25.91
CA LYS A 188 25.13 47.16 -25.64
C LYS A 188 26.24 47.97 -24.98
N THR A 189 26.93 47.40 -23.99
CA THR A 189 28.02 48.06 -23.26
C THR A 189 29.27 48.23 -24.14
N GLU A 190 29.57 47.29 -25.04
CA GLU A 190 30.64 47.43 -26.05
C GLU A 190 30.36 48.58 -27.01
N LYS A 191 29.14 48.67 -27.55
CA LYS A 191 28.73 49.81 -28.41
C LYS A 191 28.79 51.15 -27.67
N ALA A 192 28.40 51.16 -26.39
CA ALA A 192 28.50 52.37 -25.56
C ALA A 192 29.96 52.78 -25.35
N LEU A 193 30.86 51.81 -25.10
CA LEU A 193 32.30 52.05 -24.97
C LEU A 193 32.92 52.55 -26.28
N GLU A 194 32.58 51.95 -27.43
CA GLU A 194 33.06 52.42 -28.74
C GLU A 194 32.60 53.85 -29.04
N THR A 195 31.34 54.18 -28.72
CA THR A 195 30.79 55.52 -28.89
C THR A 195 31.52 56.54 -28.01
N GLU A 196 31.82 56.19 -26.75
CA GLU A 196 32.62 57.04 -25.85
C GLU A 196 34.08 57.15 -26.29
N LYS A 197 34.70 56.08 -26.83
CA LYS A 197 36.07 56.13 -27.41
C LYS A 197 36.13 57.05 -28.62
N GLN A 198 35.16 57.01 -29.51
CA GLN A 198 35.08 57.91 -30.67
C GLN A 198 34.85 59.36 -30.27
N LYS A 199 34.08 59.62 -29.20
CA LYS A 199 33.90 60.97 -28.64
C LYS A 199 35.20 61.51 -28.03
N ASN A 200 35.91 60.71 -27.25
CA ASN A 200 37.18 61.13 -26.65
C ASN A 200 38.29 61.35 -27.69
N ASN A 201 38.35 60.54 -28.75
CA ASN A 201 39.28 60.76 -29.87
C ASN A 201 39.04 62.08 -30.63
N LYS A 202 37.80 62.59 -30.65
CA LYS A 202 37.47 63.90 -31.23
C LYS A 202 37.74 65.06 -30.26
N ALA A 203 37.75 64.80 -28.95
CA ALA A 203 37.93 65.80 -27.90
C ALA A 203 39.38 65.93 -27.38
N GLY A 204 40.30 65.05 -27.81
CA GLY A 204 41.73 65.13 -27.45
C GLY A 204 42.02 64.91 -25.96
N GLN A 205 41.15 64.20 -25.23
CA GLN A 205 41.27 63.99 -23.78
C GLN A 205 41.66 62.55 -23.43
N GLN A 206 42.48 62.41 -22.38
CA GLN A 206 42.81 61.15 -21.70
C GLN A 206 41.53 60.42 -21.25
N THR A 207 41.62 59.09 -21.12
CA THR A 207 40.53 58.18 -20.73
C THR A 207 39.68 58.77 -19.61
N SER A 208 38.38 58.96 -19.85
CA SER A 208 37.48 59.55 -18.84
C SER A 208 36.99 58.48 -17.88
N ASP A 209 36.72 58.83 -16.62
CA ASP A 209 36.19 57.94 -15.57
C ASP A 209 34.97 57.11 -16.03
N LYS A 210 34.24 57.62 -17.04
CA LYS A 210 33.10 56.94 -17.65
C LYS A 210 33.52 55.75 -18.52
N GLN A 211 34.65 55.85 -19.23
CA GLN A 211 35.23 54.75 -19.99
C GLN A 211 35.73 53.65 -19.05
N ASP A 212 36.38 54.00 -17.94
CA ASP A 212 36.89 53.03 -16.97
C ASP A 212 35.75 52.26 -16.29
N LYS A 213 34.64 52.95 -15.97
CA LYS A 213 33.42 52.30 -15.47
C LYS A 213 32.80 51.33 -16.47
N LEU A 214 32.78 51.67 -17.77
CA LEU A 214 32.27 50.78 -18.82
C LEU A 214 33.19 49.58 -19.04
N ILE A 215 34.51 49.76 -18.93
CA ILE A 215 35.49 48.68 -19.00
C ILE A 215 35.32 47.72 -17.82
N GLN A 216 35.14 48.24 -16.60
CA GLN A 216 34.88 47.42 -15.42
C GLN A 216 33.58 46.62 -15.57
N GLN A 217 32.49 47.26 -16.00
CA GLN A 217 31.21 46.58 -16.26
C GLN A 217 31.33 45.49 -17.34
N LEU A 218 32.10 45.73 -18.41
CA LEU A 218 32.35 44.72 -19.43
C LEU A 218 33.15 43.54 -18.88
N SER A 219 34.14 43.79 -18.02
CA SER A 219 34.91 42.71 -17.39
C SER A 219 34.04 41.81 -16.51
N GLU A 220 33.12 42.41 -15.73
CA GLU A 220 32.19 41.67 -14.87
C GLU A 220 31.17 40.86 -15.68
N LEU A 221 30.65 41.42 -16.78
CA LEU A 221 29.71 40.71 -17.67
C LEU A 221 30.39 39.55 -18.40
N ARG A 222 31.63 39.74 -18.88
CA ARG A 222 32.42 38.67 -19.52
C ARG A 222 32.74 37.56 -18.54
N PHE A 223 33.14 37.90 -17.32
CA PHE A 223 33.42 36.92 -16.27
C PHE A 223 32.19 36.07 -15.92
N LYS A 224 31.01 36.70 -15.76
CA LYS A 224 29.75 35.98 -15.51
C LYS A 224 29.35 35.07 -16.67
N LEU A 225 29.62 35.50 -17.90
CA LEU A 225 29.34 34.73 -19.10
C LEU A 225 30.26 33.51 -19.22
N ASP A 226 31.55 33.66 -18.89
CA ASP A 226 32.51 32.55 -18.89
C ASP A 226 32.16 31.51 -17.81
N GLN A 227 31.73 31.94 -16.63
CA GLN A 227 31.23 31.03 -15.58
C GLN A 227 30.03 30.21 -16.07
N LEU A 228 29.02 30.87 -16.63
CA LEU A 228 27.80 30.20 -17.10
C LEU A 228 28.02 29.25 -18.29
N LYS A 229 29.03 29.52 -19.14
CA LYS A 229 29.39 28.64 -20.26
C LYS A 229 30.19 27.42 -19.80
N ASN A 230 31.11 27.59 -18.84
CA ASN A 230 31.85 26.46 -18.28
C ASN A 230 30.92 25.50 -17.51
N ASP A 231 29.91 26.04 -16.81
CA ASP A 231 28.89 25.22 -16.14
C ASP A 231 28.00 24.43 -17.14
N GLU A 232 27.91 24.86 -18.42
CA GLU A 232 27.19 24.13 -19.49
C GLU A 232 28.03 22.98 -20.10
N ASP A 233 29.37 23.05 -20.01
CA ASP A 233 30.31 22.08 -20.60
C ASP A 233 30.76 20.97 -19.62
N THR A 234 30.47 21.09 -18.32
CA THR A 234 30.95 20.16 -17.27
C THR A 234 29.90 19.12 -16.82
N GLU A 235 28.70 19.09 -17.41
CA GLU A 235 27.60 18.12 -17.18
C GLU A 235 27.23 17.31 -18.43
#